data_AF-A0A218YSF4-F1
#
_entry.id   AF-A0A218YSF4-F1
#
_cell.length_a   1.000
_cell.length_b   1.000
_cell.length_c   1.000
_cell.angle_alpha   90.00
_cell.angle_beta   90.00
_cell.angle_gamma   90.00
#
_symmetry.space_group_name_H-M   'P 1'
#
loop_
_entity.id
_entity.type
_entity.pdbx_description
1 polymer ?
#
loop_
_entity_poly.entity_id
_entity_poly.type
_entity_poly.pdbx_seq_one_letter_code
_entity_poly.pdbx_strand_id
1 'polypeptide(L)'
;MMKSTNEEDPFLQVQVDVLAALSTTRPLFTSYLRIRSLSSSSATPSPELLSAQLELKSALTSLAEDLADLVASVQAVQADPYRYGLEIEEVVRRQRVVEEVGSEVEDMREELASTSSQHQNQAPTQRSNSDLNQSQDRDQNLGQEDYNAAFQQEQQLHMLRAQDADLDSVFHTVGNLRQQADHMGRELEEQAEMLVVVDRLADRVGGRLQTGMKRMGEVVRANEESWSGLCIWVLVGVLILLLVLVLILARIQSIKPTYPPNDSLTWGTSVGEQKNPADIYLGNSVDTTRASTFGTMDYVEQRMAKEAARPPIDAEVKPFLTPINVFLLFLLILTMYYRLRPTPRPSLPSPPPALVFRTFTPRTLLPFDGRKGNPVYLAVRGQVFDVSPGRNFYGPGGPYANFAGRDASRGLALGSFDEEVLTKDLDGPLDDLSGLGEEEMEALRGWEERFEEKYLVVGKLVQVGEEEEVRGPDGEIIEEVKIKG
;
A
#
# COMPACT_ATOMS: atom_id res chain seq x y z
N MET A 1 -2.27 1.88 18.48
CA MET A 1 -1.12 2.75 18.15
C MET A 1 -0.95 2.72 16.65
N MET A 2 -0.98 3.88 16.01
CA MET A 2 -0.83 3.98 14.55
C MET A 2 0.62 3.68 14.16
N LYS A 3 0.83 2.94 13.06
CA LYS A 3 2.11 3.01 12.35
C LYS A 3 2.22 4.43 11.79
N SER A 4 3.20 5.20 12.27
CA SER A 4 3.65 6.39 11.54
C SER A 4 4.11 5.96 10.15
N THR A 5 3.83 6.78 9.14
CA THR A 5 4.06 6.42 7.75
C THR A 5 5.55 6.40 7.43
N ASN A 6 5.91 5.61 6.42
CA ASN A 6 7.27 5.49 5.88
C ASN A 6 7.72 6.76 5.10
N GLU A 7 7.02 7.88 5.28
CA GLU A 7 7.10 9.12 4.50
C GLU A 7 7.92 10.20 5.20
N GLU A 8 8.24 10.03 6.49
CA GLU A 8 8.97 11.01 7.32
C GLU A 8 10.36 10.50 7.77
N ASP A 9 10.90 9.45 7.15
CA ASP A 9 12.25 8.96 7.48
C ASP A 9 13.32 9.63 6.60
N PRO A 10 14.17 10.53 7.16
CA PRO A 10 15.21 11.21 6.38
C PRO A 10 16.24 10.24 5.80
N PHE A 11 16.40 9.03 6.36
CA PHE A 11 17.26 8.00 5.79
C PHE A 11 16.82 7.62 4.37
N LEU A 12 15.52 7.46 4.15
CA LEU A 12 14.99 7.01 2.85
C LEU A 12 15.13 8.10 1.78
N GLN A 13 15.06 9.38 2.17
CA GLN A 13 15.31 10.49 1.27
C GLN A 13 16.78 10.54 0.84
N VAL A 14 17.72 10.57 1.80
CA VAL A 14 19.16 10.61 1.50
C VAL A 14 19.60 9.34 0.76
N GLN A 15 18.98 8.18 1.02
CA GLN A 15 19.19 6.95 0.24
C GLN A 15 18.84 7.14 -1.25
N VAL A 16 17.72 7.80 -1.56
CA VAL A 16 17.33 8.08 -2.96
C VAL A 16 18.32 9.05 -3.60
N ASP A 17 18.73 10.09 -2.89
CA ASP A 17 19.70 11.09 -3.39
C ASP A 17 21.07 10.45 -3.68
N VAL A 18 21.56 9.59 -2.78
CA VAL A 18 22.81 8.81 -2.96
C VAL A 18 22.71 7.83 -4.14
N LEU A 19 21.59 7.14 -4.32
CA LEU A 19 21.38 6.24 -5.47
C LEU A 19 21.30 7.03 -6.79
N ALA A 20 20.70 8.22 -6.78
CA ALA A 20 20.69 9.12 -7.93
C ALA A 20 22.10 9.61 -8.28
N ALA A 21 22.88 10.07 -7.30
CA ALA A 21 24.27 10.51 -7.47
C ALA A 21 25.21 9.36 -7.92
N LEU A 22 24.97 8.13 -7.46
CA LEU A 22 25.66 6.94 -7.96
C LEU A 22 25.31 6.68 -9.43
N SER A 23 24.04 6.85 -9.83
CA SER A 23 23.62 6.67 -11.22
C SER A 23 24.26 7.65 -12.20
N THR A 24 24.58 8.87 -11.77
CA THR A 24 25.31 9.88 -12.57
C THR A 24 26.83 9.69 -12.51
N THR A 25 27.37 9.16 -11.41
CA THR A 25 28.81 8.88 -11.26
C THR A 25 29.27 7.70 -12.12
N ARG A 26 28.46 6.65 -12.27
CA ARG A 26 28.75 5.49 -13.13
C ARG A 26 29.12 5.85 -14.59
N PRO A 27 28.32 6.63 -15.35
CA PRO A 27 28.70 7.00 -16.72
C PRO A 27 29.96 7.86 -16.77
N LEU A 28 30.19 8.77 -15.81
CA LEU A 28 31.44 9.54 -15.70
C LEU A 28 32.65 8.60 -15.53
N PHE A 29 32.55 7.59 -14.66
CA PHE A 29 33.59 6.58 -14.48
C PHE A 29 33.84 5.77 -15.77
N THR A 30 32.81 5.31 -16.48
CA THR A 30 33.00 4.61 -17.76
C THR A 30 33.60 5.50 -18.86
N SER A 31 33.28 6.80 -18.85
CA SER A 31 33.87 7.78 -19.75
C SER A 31 35.36 7.97 -19.46
N TYR A 32 35.70 8.17 -18.18
CA TYR A 32 37.09 8.24 -17.71
C TYR A 32 37.89 6.99 -18.10
N LEU A 33 37.37 5.79 -17.85
CA LEU A 33 38.02 4.54 -18.24
C LEU A 33 38.23 4.43 -19.77
N ARG A 34 37.28 4.89 -20.57
CA ARG A 34 37.37 4.92 -22.04
C ARG A 34 38.44 5.93 -22.51
N ILE A 35 38.46 7.14 -21.96
CA ILE A 35 39.45 8.17 -22.29
C ILE A 35 40.85 7.72 -21.84
N ARG A 36 40.96 7.07 -20.67
CA ARG A 36 42.18 6.45 -20.13
C ARG A 36 42.72 5.37 -21.07
N SER A 37 41.87 4.46 -21.57
CA SER A 37 42.32 3.39 -22.47
C SER A 37 42.84 3.95 -23.81
N LEU A 38 42.19 4.95 -24.38
CA LEU A 38 42.62 5.64 -25.61
C LEU A 38 43.91 6.46 -25.40
N SER A 39 44.03 7.18 -24.28
CA SER A 39 45.19 8.02 -23.96
C SER A 39 46.41 7.24 -23.42
N SER A 40 46.27 5.95 -23.13
CA SER A 40 47.35 5.09 -22.61
C SER A 40 48.56 4.96 -23.55
N SER A 41 48.37 5.28 -24.84
CA SER A 41 49.42 5.24 -25.88
C SER A 41 50.18 6.57 -26.06
N SER A 42 49.75 7.65 -25.42
CA SER A 42 50.39 8.97 -25.49
C SER A 42 51.19 9.29 -24.22
N ALA A 43 52.45 9.72 -24.37
CA ALA A 43 53.36 10.03 -23.27
C ALA A 43 53.05 11.33 -22.50
N THR A 44 52.01 12.06 -22.91
CA THR A 44 51.52 13.30 -22.27
C THR A 44 50.05 13.13 -21.93
N PRO A 45 49.59 13.41 -20.69
CA PRO A 45 48.18 13.32 -20.36
C PRO A 45 47.39 14.32 -21.21
N SER A 46 46.32 13.84 -21.85
CA SER A 46 45.40 14.69 -22.60
C SER A 46 44.64 15.63 -21.65
N PRO A 47 44.32 16.87 -22.06
CA PRO A 47 43.56 17.79 -21.22
C PRO A 47 42.18 17.22 -20.85
N GLU A 48 41.56 16.46 -21.76
CA GLU A 48 40.31 15.73 -21.54
C GLU A 48 40.38 14.63 -20.48
N LEU A 49 41.55 14.01 -20.29
CA LEU A 49 41.75 13.05 -19.20
C LEU A 49 41.80 13.78 -17.85
N LEU A 50 42.42 14.95 -17.80
CA LEU A 50 42.54 15.76 -16.58
C LEU A 50 41.20 16.38 -16.16
N SER A 51 40.39 16.86 -17.12
CA SER A 51 39.02 17.36 -16.85
C SER A 51 38.13 16.23 -16.32
N ALA A 52 38.05 15.10 -17.03
CA ALA A 52 37.26 13.93 -16.62
C ALA A 52 37.72 13.37 -15.26
N GLN A 53 39.04 13.37 -14.97
CA GLN A 53 39.57 12.95 -13.67
C GLN A 53 39.13 13.89 -12.54
N LEU A 54 39.12 15.21 -12.78
CA LEU A 54 38.73 16.21 -11.78
C LEU A 54 37.22 16.17 -11.51
N GLU A 55 36.39 16.04 -12.54
CA GLU A 55 34.94 15.91 -12.44
C GLU A 55 34.55 14.64 -11.67
N LEU A 56 35.08 13.47 -12.06
CA LEU A 56 34.88 12.21 -11.35
C LEU A 56 35.34 12.28 -9.89
N LYS A 57 36.50 12.90 -9.63
CA LYS A 57 36.99 13.09 -8.25
C LYS A 57 36.04 13.95 -7.42
N SER A 58 35.49 15.01 -8.00
CA SER A 58 34.52 15.88 -7.32
C SER A 58 33.24 15.12 -6.98
N ALA A 59 32.69 14.36 -7.94
CA ALA A 59 31.50 13.53 -7.75
C ALA A 59 31.71 12.45 -6.66
N LEU A 60 32.81 11.70 -6.72
CA LEU A 60 33.16 10.68 -5.71
C LEU A 60 33.41 11.28 -4.32
N THR A 61 33.88 12.53 -4.23
CA THR A 61 34.08 13.19 -2.92
C THR A 61 32.75 13.56 -2.28
N SER A 62 31.80 14.13 -3.04
CA SER A 62 30.44 14.41 -2.56
C SER A 62 29.73 13.12 -2.13
N LEU A 63 29.76 12.10 -2.99
CA LEU A 63 29.10 10.83 -2.75
C LEU A 63 29.66 10.09 -1.52
N ALA A 64 30.95 10.28 -1.21
CA ALA A 64 31.57 9.74 0.01
C ALA A 64 31.18 10.51 1.28
N GLU A 65 30.85 11.80 1.18
CA GLU A 65 30.33 12.61 2.29
C GLU A 65 28.89 12.17 2.63
N ASP A 66 28.01 12.11 1.63
CA ASP A 66 26.62 11.64 1.78
C ASP A 66 26.55 10.20 2.32
N LEU A 67 27.44 9.32 1.84
CA LEU A 67 27.55 7.94 2.32
C LEU A 67 28.02 7.87 3.79
N ALA A 68 28.94 8.75 4.22
CA ALA A 68 29.44 8.75 5.59
C ALA A 68 28.32 9.07 6.60
N ASP A 69 27.41 9.98 6.25
CA ASP A 69 26.22 10.28 7.05
C ASP A 69 25.24 9.09 7.10
N LEU A 70 25.03 8.39 5.97
CA LEU A 70 24.25 7.14 5.96
C LEU A 70 24.89 6.05 6.84
N VAL A 71 26.21 5.84 6.77
CA VAL A 71 26.94 4.91 7.66
C VAL A 71 26.73 5.28 9.13
N ALA A 72 26.89 6.56 9.49
CA ALA A 72 26.70 7.03 10.86
C ALA A 72 25.26 6.81 11.35
N SER A 73 24.26 7.02 10.49
CA SER A 73 22.85 6.79 10.84
C SER A 73 22.54 5.31 11.11
N VAL A 74 23.09 4.37 10.32
CA VAL A 74 22.92 2.93 10.52
C VAL A 74 23.60 2.49 11.83
N GLN A 75 24.81 2.98 12.11
CA GLN A 75 25.51 2.71 13.37
C GLN A 75 24.75 3.22 14.60
N ALA A 76 24.14 4.41 14.51
CA ALA A 76 23.30 4.95 15.59
C ALA A 76 22.06 4.09 15.86
N VAL A 77 21.40 3.60 14.80
CA VAL A 77 20.22 2.73 14.90
C VAL A 77 20.58 1.32 15.39
N GLN A 78 21.76 0.79 15.04
CA GLN A 78 22.20 -0.57 15.40
C GLN A 78 22.24 -0.82 16.92
N ALA A 79 22.48 0.21 17.73
CA ALA A 79 22.56 0.10 19.19
C ALA A 79 21.20 -0.08 19.88
N ASP A 80 20.11 0.46 19.32
CA ASP A 80 18.75 0.37 19.90
C ASP A 80 17.67 0.55 18.81
N PRO A 81 17.43 -0.44 17.92
CA PRO A 81 16.48 -0.32 16.81
C PRO A 81 15.06 0.06 17.23
N TYR A 82 14.61 -0.47 18.37
CA TYR A 82 13.25 -0.27 18.88
C TYR A 82 12.99 1.16 19.36
N ARG A 83 14.03 1.91 19.78
CA ARG A 83 13.92 3.34 20.12
C ARG A 83 13.45 4.20 18.95
N TYR A 84 13.86 3.81 17.74
CA TYR A 84 13.52 4.49 16.49
C TYR A 84 12.25 3.90 15.83
N GLY A 85 11.60 2.93 16.47
CA GLY A 85 10.41 2.26 15.92
C GLY A 85 10.70 1.31 14.75
N LEU A 86 11.97 0.97 14.52
CA LEU A 86 12.42 0.17 13.37
C LEU A 86 12.41 -1.33 13.69
N GLU A 87 12.03 -2.13 12.70
CA GLU A 87 12.13 -3.59 12.75
C GLU A 87 13.58 -4.01 12.47
N ILE A 88 14.07 -5.09 13.09
CA ILE A 88 15.49 -5.53 12.94
C ILE A 88 15.82 -5.85 11.47
N GLU A 89 14.85 -6.40 10.71
CA GLU A 89 14.99 -6.65 9.27
C GLU A 89 15.24 -5.38 8.46
N GLU A 90 14.62 -4.26 8.86
CA GLU A 90 14.80 -2.96 8.22
C GLU A 90 16.21 -2.42 8.44
N VAL A 91 16.76 -2.55 9.66
CA VAL A 91 18.16 -2.17 9.94
C VAL A 91 19.15 -2.97 9.10
N VAL A 92 18.90 -4.27 8.92
CA VAL A 92 19.72 -5.14 8.05
C VAL A 92 19.61 -4.73 6.58
N ARG A 93 18.43 -4.32 6.09
CA ARG A 93 18.29 -3.75 4.73
C ARG A 93 19.13 -2.49 4.56
N ARG A 94 19.08 -1.56 5.50
CA ARG A 94 19.86 -0.30 5.46
C ARG A 94 21.36 -0.55 5.48
N GLN A 95 21.82 -1.44 6.36
CA GLN A 95 23.21 -1.86 6.41
C GLN A 95 23.69 -2.39 5.06
N ARG A 96 22.93 -3.29 4.43
CA ARG A 96 23.29 -3.87 3.13
C ARG A 96 23.42 -2.82 2.02
N VAL A 97 22.49 -1.88 1.93
CA VAL A 97 22.54 -0.82 0.89
C VAL A 97 23.78 0.04 1.06
N VAL A 98 24.10 0.43 2.30
CA VAL A 98 25.28 1.24 2.62
C VAL A 98 26.58 0.48 2.36
N GLU A 99 26.63 -0.82 2.63
CA GLU A 99 27.78 -1.69 2.34
C GLU A 99 27.99 -1.88 0.82
N GLU A 100 26.91 -2.11 0.08
CA GLU A 100 26.92 -2.28 -1.38
C GLU A 100 27.39 -1.00 -2.09
N VAL A 101 26.75 0.14 -1.81
CA VAL A 101 27.16 1.44 -2.38
C VAL A 101 28.57 1.83 -1.93
N GLY A 102 28.92 1.56 -0.67
CA GLY A 102 30.26 1.87 -0.15
C GLY A 102 31.39 1.11 -0.83
N SER A 103 31.17 -0.18 -1.15
CA SER A 103 32.13 -0.95 -1.94
C SER A 103 32.33 -0.36 -3.34
N GLU A 104 31.24 -0.03 -4.06
CA GLU A 104 31.33 0.50 -5.42
C GLU A 104 32.05 1.87 -5.48
N VAL A 105 31.82 2.74 -4.49
CA VAL A 105 32.47 4.05 -4.39
C VAL A 105 33.96 3.94 -4.05
N GLU A 106 34.33 3.01 -3.17
CA GLU A 106 35.74 2.76 -2.84
C GLU A 106 36.49 2.12 -4.02
N ASP A 107 35.90 1.16 -4.72
CA ASP A 107 36.47 0.53 -5.93
C ASP A 107 36.78 1.59 -7.01
N MET A 108 35.82 2.49 -7.30
CA MET A 108 36.03 3.61 -8.23
C MET A 108 37.14 4.57 -7.77
N ARG A 109 37.29 4.76 -6.46
CA ARG A 109 38.33 5.62 -5.86
C ARG A 109 39.71 4.98 -5.91
N GLU A 110 39.81 3.67 -5.70
CA GLU A 110 41.08 2.94 -5.79
C GLU A 110 41.61 2.91 -7.23
N GLU A 111 40.74 2.73 -8.23
CA GLU A 111 41.08 2.84 -9.66
C GLU A 111 41.58 4.25 -10.05
N LEU A 112 41.04 5.29 -9.42
CA LEU A 112 41.51 6.67 -9.60
C LEU A 112 42.89 6.89 -8.96
N ALA A 113 43.13 6.29 -7.79
CA ALA A 113 44.37 6.42 -7.03
C ALA A 113 45.53 5.62 -7.65
N SER A 114 45.28 4.39 -8.10
CA SER A 114 46.28 3.52 -8.74
C SER A 114 46.90 4.16 -9.98
N THR A 115 46.08 4.90 -10.75
CA THR A 115 46.49 5.65 -11.95
C THR A 115 47.54 6.73 -11.64
N SER A 116 47.49 7.36 -10.45
CA SER A 116 48.45 8.39 -10.02
C SER A 116 49.85 7.81 -9.79
N SER A 117 49.92 6.61 -9.20
CA SER A 117 51.18 5.93 -8.85
C SER A 117 51.97 5.44 -10.07
N GLN A 118 51.31 5.21 -11.20
CA GLN A 118 51.93 4.63 -12.40
C GLN A 118 52.84 5.63 -13.15
N HIS A 119 52.64 6.94 -12.96
CA HIS A 119 53.44 7.99 -13.61
C HIS A 119 54.76 8.34 -12.90
N GLN A 120 55.00 7.87 -11.67
CA GLN A 120 56.11 8.35 -10.84
C GLN A 120 57.42 7.52 -10.97
N ASN A 121 57.42 6.43 -11.74
CA ASN A 121 58.53 5.45 -11.81
C ASN A 121 59.33 5.43 -13.13
N GLN A 122 59.24 6.46 -13.98
CA GLN A 122 60.15 6.64 -15.12
C GLN A 122 61.01 7.91 -14.98
N ALA A 123 62.09 7.80 -14.21
CA ALA A 123 63.16 8.78 -14.22
C ALA A 123 64.14 8.51 -15.39
N PRO A 124 64.33 9.44 -16.34
CA PRO A 124 65.27 9.24 -17.43
C PRO A 124 66.72 9.45 -16.96
N THR A 125 67.51 8.38 -16.91
CA THR A 125 68.96 8.48 -16.72
C THR A 125 69.64 9.00 -17.99
N GLN A 126 69.93 10.29 -18.07
CA GLN A 126 70.86 10.84 -19.07
C GLN A 126 72.15 11.35 -18.41
N ARG A 127 73.26 10.75 -18.83
CA ARG A 127 74.62 11.29 -18.63
C ARG A 127 74.87 12.38 -19.67
N SER A 128 75.45 13.50 -19.26
CA SER A 128 76.22 14.38 -20.16
C SER A 128 77.36 15.07 -19.41
N ASN A 129 78.56 15.00 -19.98
CA ASN A 129 79.72 15.84 -19.64
C ASN A 129 79.64 17.16 -20.41
N SER A 130 80.05 18.26 -19.77
CA SER A 130 80.66 19.50 -20.32
C SER A 130 80.42 20.60 -19.27
N ASP A 131 81.38 21.21 -18.57
CA ASP A 131 82.75 21.64 -18.92
C ASP A 131 82.81 22.66 -20.06
N LEU A 132 83.69 23.66 -19.91
CA LEU A 132 84.02 24.77 -20.84
C LEU A 132 83.01 25.94 -20.98
N ASN A 133 83.08 26.85 -20.00
CA ASN A 133 83.65 28.21 -20.19
C ASN A 133 83.64 28.84 -21.62
N GLN A 134 82.92 29.96 -21.80
CA GLN A 134 83.47 31.09 -22.57
C GLN A 134 82.90 32.45 -22.16
N SER A 135 83.79 33.41 -21.91
CA SER A 135 83.52 34.84 -21.76
C SER A 135 83.40 35.55 -23.12
N GLN A 136 82.68 36.68 -23.12
CA GLN A 136 82.69 37.72 -24.17
C GLN A 136 82.29 37.29 -25.58
N ASP A 137 81.21 37.87 -26.11
CA ASP A 137 81.46 38.99 -27.02
C ASP A 137 80.31 40.02 -27.07
N ARG A 138 80.63 41.19 -27.62
CA ARG A 138 79.80 42.40 -27.68
C ARG A 138 79.43 42.68 -29.15
N ASP A 139 78.39 43.49 -29.35
CA ASP A 139 77.91 44.03 -30.64
C ASP A 139 77.21 43.07 -31.62
N GLN A 140 75.87 43.08 -31.59
CA GLN A 140 75.00 43.31 -32.78
C GLN A 140 73.51 43.43 -32.41
N ASN A 141 73.12 44.51 -31.74
CA ASN A 141 71.72 44.77 -31.35
C ASN A 141 70.95 45.64 -32.36
N LEU A 142 70.86 45.22 -33.63
CA LEU A 142 70.10 45.94 -34.68
C LEU A 142 69.32 45.01 -35.65
N GLY A 143 69.11 43.73 -35.27
CA GLY A 143 68.27 42.79 -36.03
C GLY A 143 67.53 41.75 -35.16
N GLN A 144 67.74 41.77 -33.84
CA GLN A 144 67.13 40.80 -32.92
C GLN A 144 65.65 41.14 -32.62
N GLU A 145 65.26 42.41 -32.71
CA GLU A 145 63.91 42.88 -32.39
C GLU A 145 62.88 42.41 -33.44
N ASP A 146 63.18 42.51 -34.74
CA ASP A 146 62.30 42.00 -35.81
C ASP A 146 62.16 40.47 -35.75
N TYR A 147 63.24 39.74 -35.43
CA TYR A 147 63.19 38.27 -35.34
C TYR A 147 62.40 37.80 -34.11
N ASN A 148 62.57 38.47 -32.97
CA ASN A 148 61.76 38.22 -31.78
C ASN A 148 60.29 38.62 -31.99
N ALA A 149 60.01 39.75 -32.66
CA ALA A 149 58.65 40.19 -32.96
C ALA A 149 57.93 39.24 -33.92
N ALA A 150 58.59 38.79 -34.99
CA ALA A 150 58.04 37.80 -35.92
C ALA A 150 57.76 36.45 -35.22
N PHE A 151 58.69 35.97 -34.40
CA PHE A 151 58.51 34.73 -33.63
C PHE A 151 57.39 34.86 -32.57
N GLN A 152 57.28 36.02 -31.92
CA GLN A 152 56.21 36.32 -30.97
C GLN A 152 54.83 36.43 -31.67
N GLN A 153 54.79 36.93 -32.91
CA GLN A 153 53.60 36.95 -33.75
C GLN A 153 53.20 35.55 -34.23
N GLU A 154 54.17 34.68 -34.57
CA GLU A 154 53.90 33.26 -34.84
C GLU A 154 53.38 32.53 -33.60
N GLN A 155 53.95 32.77 -32.41
CA GLN A 155 53.42 32.22 -31.16
C GLN A 155 52.00 32.71 -30.85
N GLN A 156 51.69 34.00 -31.08
CA GLN A 156 50.33 34.52 -30.94
C GLN A 156 49.36 33.89 -31.96
N LEU A 157 49.77 33.67 -33.21
CA LEU A 157 48.97 32.93 -34.20
C LEU A 157 48.77 31.46 -33.82
N HIS A 158 49.76 30.84 -33.17
CA HIS A 158 49.64 29.47 -32.65
C HIS A 158 48.70 29.39 -31.44
N MET A 159 48.70 30.42 -30.59
CA MET A 159 47.78 30.57 -29.45
C MET A 159 46.34 30.87 -29.91
N LEU A 160 46.16 31.66 -30.98
CA LEU A 160 44.85 31.90 -31.61
C LEU A 160 44.27 30.61 -32.19
N ARG A 161 45.08 29.82 -32.92
CA ARG A 161 44.64 28.51 -33.45
C ARG A 161 44.33 27.47 -32.37
N ALA A 162 45.01 27.55 -31.22
CA ALA A 162 44.67 26.70 -30.07
C ALA A 162 43.30 27.10 -29.48
N GLN A 163 43.05 28.40 -29.31
CA GLN A 163 41.75 28.90 -28.83
C GLN A 163 40.59 28.60 -29.80
N ASP A 164 40.81 28.65 -31.12
CA ASP A 164 39.79 28.24 -32.09
C ASP A 164 39.45 26.74 -31.97
N ALA A 165 40.41 25.88 -31.64
CA ALA A 165 40.15 24.46 -31.36
C ALA A 165 39.43 24.24 -30.02
N ASP A 166 39.74 25.04 -28.98
CA ASP A 166 39.00 25.04 -27.72
C ASP A 166 37.55 25.53 -27.92
N LEU A 167 37.31 26.50 -28.80
CA LEU A 167 35.96 26.96 -29.13
C LEU A 167 35.12 25.89 -29.85
N ASP A 168 35.75 25.00 -30.63
CA ASP A 168 35.07 23.87 -31.28
C ASP A 168 34.66 22.80 -30.26
N SER A 169 35.49 22.54 -29.23
CA SER A 169 35.11 21.67 -28.10
C SER A 169 33.99 22.27 -27.26
N VAL A 170 33.99 23.59 -27.04
CA VAL A 170 32.89 24.32 -26.41
C VAL A 170 31.63 24.26 -27.28
N PHE A 171 31.74 24.37 -28.60
CA PHE A 171 30.60 24.26 -29.53
C PHE A 171 29.95 22.87 -29.46
N HIS A 172 30.75 21.80 -29.45
CA HIS A 172 30.26 20.45 -29.23
C HIS A 172 29.64 20.26 -27.83
N THR A 173 30.23 20.83 -26.79
CA THR A 173 29.69 20.79 -25.43
C THR A 173 28.35 21.52 -25.33
N VAL A 174 28.21 22.70 -25.95
CA VAL A 174 26.95 23.45 -26.05
C VAL A 174 25.92 22.70 -26.90
N GLY A 175 26.34 22.01 -27.96
CA GLY A 175 25.48 21.12 -28.75
C GLY A 175 24.92 19.97 -27.92
N ASN A 176 25.77 19.31 -27.14
CA ASN A 176 25.37 18.23 -26.24
C ASN A 176 24.47 18.72 -25.11
N LEU A 177 24.79 19.85 -24.47
CA LEU A 177 23.96 20.47 -23.43
C LEU A 177 22.60 20.92 -23.98
N ARG A 178 22.54 21.43 -25.22
CA ARG A 178 21.29 21.75 -25.90
C ARG A 178 20.47 20.49 -26.17
N GLN A 179 21.09 19.43 -26.69
CA GLN A 179 20.42 18.15 -26.91
C GLN A 179 19.90 17.56 -25.60
N GLN A 180 20.68 17.64 -24.53
CA GLN A 180 20.28 17.21 -23.19
C GLN A 180 19.12 18.07 -22.65
N ALA A 181 19.14 19.40 -22.84
CA ALA A 181 18.03 20.27 -22.49
C ALA A 181 16.76 19.97 -23.30
N ASP A 182 16.88 19.65 -24.60
CA ASP A 182 15.75 19.25 -25.46
C ASP A 182 15.22 17.84 -25.08
N HIS A 183 16.04 16.96 -24.50
CA HIS A 183 15.58 15.68 -23.93
C HIS A 183 14.93 15.87 -22.55
N MET A 184 15.53 16.67 -21.66
CA MET A 184 14.96 17.01 -20.35
C MET A 184 13.65 17.80 -20.49
N GLY A 185 13.53 18.68 -21.47
CA GLY A 185 12.30 19.43 -21.75
C GLY A 185 11.14 18.50 -22.16
N ARG A 186 11.42 17.51 -23.02
CA ARG A 186 10.43 16.49 -23.41
C ARG A 186 10.06 15.57 -22.26
N GLU A 187 11.04 15.08 -21.50
CA GLU A 187 10.80 14.29 -20.29
C GLU A 187 9.96 15.06 -19.25
N LEU A 188 10.20 16.35 -19.05
CA LEU A 188 9.40 17.20 -18.16
C LEU A 188 7.98 17.45 -18.70
N GLU A 189 7.79 17.51 -20.01
CA GLU A 189 6.46 17.65 -20.64
C GLU A 189 5.67 16.33 -20.59
N GLU A 190 6.33 15.19 -20.82
CA GLU A 190 5.77 13.84 -20.62
C GLU A 190 5.42 13.60 -19.14
N GLN A 191 6.27 14.04 -18.19
CA GLN A 191 5.96 13.99 -16.76
C GLN A 191 4.83 14.95 -16.36
N ALA A 192 4.70 16.12 -17.00
CA ALA A 192 3.57 17.02 -16.78
C ALA A 192 2.25 16.41 -17.29
N GLU A 193 2.26 15.74 -18.45
CA GLU A 193 1.12 14.98 -18.96
C GLU A 193 0.78 13.79 -18.05
N MET A 194 1.79 13.04 -17.60
CA MET A 194 1.61 11.94 -16.65
C MET A 194 1.05 12.42 -15.31
N LEU A 195 1.45 13.60 -14.82
CA LEU A 195 0.89 14.22 -13.62
C LEU A 195 -0.62 14.50 -13.77
N VAL A 196 -1.09 14.90 -14.96
CA VAL A 196 -2.53 15.06 -15.24
C VAL A 196 -3.25 13.70 -15.24
N VAL A 197 -2.59 12.62 -15.64
CA VAL A 197 -3.13 11.25 -15.51
C VAL A 197 -3.19 10.80 -14.04
N VAL A 198 -2.14 11.09 -13.26
CA VAL A 198 -2.08 10.80 -11.82
C VAL A 198 -3.14 11.59 -11.05
N ASP A 199 -3.37 12.86 -11.35
CA ASP A 199 -4.42 13.70 -10.77
C ASP A 199 -5.81 13.12 -11.06
N ARG A 200 -6.10 12.77 -12.31
CA ARG A 200 -7.35 12.09 -12.71
C ARG A 200 -7.54 10.71 -12.05
N LEU A 201 -6.45 10.00 -11.75
CA LEU A 201 -6.47 8.75 -10.98
C LEU A 201 -6.70 9.01 -9.50
N ALA A 202 -6.08 10.04 -8.92
CA ALA A 202 -6.25 10.48 -7.54
C ALA A 202 -7.70 10.91 -7.27
N ASP A 203 -8.31 11.70 -8.16
CA ASP A 203 -9.74 12.05 -8.13
C ASP A 203 -10.65 10.81 -8.15
N ARG A 204 -10.34 9.84 -9.03
CA ARG A 204 -11.10 8.59 -9.16
C ARG A 204 -10.97 7.69 -7.94
N VAL A 205 -9.77 7.63 -7.34
CA VAL A 205 -9.51 6.94 -6.09
C VAL A 205 -10.23 7.66 -4.95
N GLY A 206 -10.11 8.98 -4.83
CA GLY A 206 -10.76 9.82 -3.83
C GLY A 206 -12.28 9.67 -3.85
N GLY A 207 -12.93 9.75 -5.01
CA GLY A 207 -14.39 9.53 -5.13
C GLY A 207 -14.82 8.11 -4.75
N ARG A 208 -13.99 7.09 -5.02
CA ARG A 208 -14.22 5.71 -4.57
C ARG A 208 -13.99 5.55 -3.07
N LEU A 209 -12.96 6.18 -2.51
CA LEU A 209 -12.62 6.16 -1.08
C LEU A 209 -13.69 6.88 -0.26
N GLN A 210 -14.14 8.04 -0.70
CA GLN A 210 -15.26 8.79 -0.09
C GLN A 210 -16.57 7.98 -0.12
N THR A 211 -16.86 7.30 -1.23
CA THR A 211 -18.00 6.38 -1.35
C THR A 211 -17.86 5.16 -0.41
N GLY A 212 -16.65 4.62 -0.29
CA GLY A 212 -16.30 3.56 0.65
C GLY A 212 -16.48 3.97 2.11
N MET A 213 -15.95 5.14 2.49
CA MET A 213 -16.12 5.74 3.82
C MET A 213 -17.59 6.02 4.14
N LYS A 214 -18.37 6.52 3.17
CA LYS A 214 -19.81 6.72 3.34
C LYS A 214 -20.53 5.40 3.61
N ARG A 215 -20.27 4.36 2.81
CA ARG A 215 -20.82 3.01 3.04
C ARG A 215 -20.34 2.39 4.36
N MET A 216 -19.10 2.64 4.77
CA MET A 216 -18.58 2.20 6.07
C MET A 216 -19.31 2.90 7.23
N GLY A 217 -19.60 4.20 7.11
CA GLY A 217 -20.44 4.94 8.05
C GLY A 217 -21.88 4.44 8.10
N GLU A 218 -22.47 4.09 6.95
CA GLU A 218 -23.80 3.47 6.86
C GLU A 218 -23.81 2.08 7.54
N VAL A 219 -22.79 1.25 7.32
CA VAL A 219 -22.64 -0.08 7.96
C VAL A 219 -22.41 0.03 9.48
N VAL A 220 -21.59 0.98 9.94
CA VAL A 220 -21.36 1.21 11.37
C VAL A 220 -22.66 1.61 12.06
N ARG A 221 -23.43 2.55 11.50
CA ARG A 221 -24.73 2.98 12.06
C ARG A 221 -25.77 1.85 12.04
N ALA A 222 -25.89 1.12 10.94
CA ALA A 222 -26.82 -0.02 10.85
C ALA A 222 -26.50 -1.15 11.86
N ASN A 223 -25.21 -1.35 12.19
CA ASN A 223 -24.78 -2.30 13.20
C ASN A 223 -24.93 -1.75 14.63
N GLU A 224 -24.85 -0.44 14.84
CA GLU A 224 -25.09 0.19 16.15
C GLU A 224 -26.59 0.16 16.54
N GLU A 225 -27.49 0.48 15.61
CA GLU A 225 -28.94 0.52 15.85
C GLU A 225 -29.53 -0.88 16.14
N SER A 226 -29.06 -1.92 15.45
CA SER A 226 -29.63 -3.27 15.55
C SER A 226 -29.31 -3.99 16.88
N TRP A 227 -28.17 -3.70 17.51
CA TRP A 227 -27.79 -4.28 18.80
C TRP A 227 -28.24 -3.42 20.00
N SER A 228 -28.23 -2.09 19.86
CA SER A 228 -28.72 -1.17 20.90
C SER A 228 -30.25 -1.25 21.06
N GLY A 229 -30.99 -1.28 19.94
CA GLY A 229 -32.44 -1.40 19.94
C GLY A 229 -32.95 -2.67 20.63
N LEU A 230 -32.28 -3.82 20.41
CA LEU A 230 -32.62 -5.08 21.07
C LEU A 230 -32.45 -4.98 22.59
N CYS A 231 -31.37 -4.36 23.07
CA CYS A 231 -31.10 -4.17 24.50
C CYS A 231 -32.18 -3.31 25.16
N ILE A 232 -32.62 -2.23 24.49
CA ILE A 232 -33.71 -1.36 24.96
C ILE A 232 -35.03 -2.15 25.09
N TRP A 233 -35.39 -2.95 24.07
CA TRP A 233 -36.60 -3.78 24.14
C TRP A 233 -36.54 -4.84 25.25
N VAL A 234 -35.38 -5.44 25.49
CA VAL A 234 -35.19 -6.39 26.61
C VAL A 234 -35.33 -5.68 27.96
N LEU A 235 -34.72 -4.51 28.15
CA LEU A 235 -34.84 -3.72 29.39
C LEU A 235 -36.28 -3.28 29.66
N VAL A 236 -37.02 -2.85 28.62
CA VAL A 236 -38.45 -2.51 28.73
C VAL A 236 -39.27 -3.75 29.10
N GLY A 237 -39.00 -4.92 28.51
CA GLY A 237 -39.66 -6.17 28.87
C GLY A 237 -39.44 -6.58 30.34
N VAL A 238 -38.21 -6.44 30.85
CA VAL A 238 -37.88 -6.68 32.26
C VAL A 238 -38.60 -5.68 33.18
N LEU A 239 -38.65 -4.40 32.80
CA LEU A 239 -39.36 -3.37 33.57
C LEU A 239 -40.87 -3.64 33.64
N ILE A 240 -41.49 -4.06 32.54
CA ILE A 240 -42.90 -4.45 32.51
C ILE A 240 -43.15 -5.68 33.39
N LEU A 241 -42.27 -6.68 33.36
CA LEU A 241 -42.37 -7.87 34.21
C LEU A 241 -42.30 -7.50 35.70
N LEU A 242 -41.36 -6.61 36.09
CA LEU A 242 -41.26 -6.09 37.45
C LEU A 242 -42.50 -5.29 37.86
N LEU A 243 -43.06 -4.48 36.96
CA LEU A 243 -44.30 -3.73 37.22
C LEU A 243 -45.49 -4.67 37.42
N VAL A 244 -45.62 -5.72 36.61
CA VAL A 244 -46.64 -6.77 36.78
C VAL A 244 -46.45 -7.52 38.10
N LEU A 245 -45.22 -7.88 38.47
CA LEU A 245 -44.91 -8.49 39.76
C LEU A 245 -45.34 -7.59 40.93
N VAL A 246 -45.02 -6.30 40.88
CA VAL A 246 -45.42 -5.30 41.89
C VAL A 246 -46.94 -5.15 41.94
N LEU A 247 -47.64 -5.12 40.80
CA LEU A 247 -49.11 -5.09 40.78
C LEU A 247 -49.73 -6.37 41.38
N ILE A 248 -49.15 -7.55 41.13
CA ILE A 248 -49.60 -8.81 41.74
C ILE A 248 -49.36 -8.79 43.25
N LEU A 249 -48.18 -8.37 43.72
CA LEU A 249 -47.88 -8.24 45.14
C LEU A 249 -48.77 -7.20 45.84
N ALA A 250 -49.03 -6.05 45.20
CA ALA A 250 -49.96 -5.04 45.69
C ALA A 250 -51.42 -5.56 45.73
N ARG A 251 -51.83 -6.37 44.74
CA ARG A 251 -53.13 -7.05 44.76
C ARG A 251 -53.23 -8.08 45.87
N ILE A 252 -52.18 -8.85 46.14
CA ILE A 252 -52.11 -9.80 47.27
C ILE A 252 -52.19 -9.06 48.61
N GLN A 253 -51.44 -7.95 48.78
CA GLN A 253 -51.51 -7.13 50.00
C GLN A 253 -52.85 -6.40 50.17
N SER A 254 -53.57 -6.11 49.06
CA SER A 254 -54.93 -5.57 49.10
C SER A 254 -55.98 -6.59 49.56
N ILE A 255 -55.67 -7.89 49.52
CA ILE A 255 -56.54 -8.96 50.05
C ILE A 255 -56.17 -9.19 51.51
N LYS A 256 -56.57 -8.25 52.39
CA LYS A 256 -56.56 -8.51 53.83
C LYS A 256 -57.71 -9.47 54.18
N PRO A 257 -57.49 -10.55 54.93
CA PRO A 257 -58.58 -11.37 55.44
C PRO A 257 -59.42 -10.55 56.43
N THR A 258 -60.72 -10.42 56.14
CA THR A 258 -61.71 -9.89 57.07
C THR A 258 -61.91 -10.88 58.21
N TYR A 259 -61.43 -10.54 59.41
CA TYR A 259 -61.78 -11.26 60.62
C TYR A 259 -63.26 -10.99 60.98
N PRO A 260 -64.06 -12.03 61.33
CA PRO A 260 -65.44 -11.85 61.73
C PRO A 260 -65.56 -11.21 63.13
N PRO A 261 -66.70 -10.55 63.44
CA PRO A 261 -66.93 -9.92 64.74
C PRO A 261 -67.12 -10.95 65.86
N ASN A 262 -66.71 -10.59 67.07
CA ASN A 262 -66.73 -11.42 68.27
C ASN A 262 -67.96 -11.17 69.14
N ASP A 263 -69.11 -11.70 68.71
CA ASP A 263 -70.36 -11.63 69.49
C ASP A 263 -70.41 -12.67 70.63
N SER A 264 -70.03 -12.22 71.83
CA SER A 264 -70.78 -12.30 73.11
C SER A 264 -71.34 -13.63 73.70
N LEU A 265 -71.49 -13.60 75.05
CA LEU A 265 -72.30 -14.49 75.94
C LEU A 265 -71.76 -15.92 76.23
N THR A 266 -71.14 -16.17 77.40
CA THR A 266 -71.73 -16.53 78.72
C THR A 266 -72.36 -17.92 78.85
N TRP A 267 -71.86 -18.70 79.80
CA TRP A 267 -72.69 -19.42 80.76
C TRP A 267 -72.00 -19.41 82.13
N GLY A 268 -72.78 -19.40 83.20
CA GLY A 268 -72.26 -19.46 84.56
C GLY A 268 -73.23 -20.19 85.49
N THR A 269 -72.67 -20.96 86.42
CA THR A 269 -73.29 -21.60 87.60
C THR A 269 -72.12 -22.13 88.43
N SER A 270 -71.69 -21.46 89.50
CA SER A 270 -72.25 -21.48 90.86
C SER A 270 -72.26 -22.88 91.51
N VAL A 271 -71.49 -23.03 92.60
CA VAL A 271 -71.94 -23.51 93.93
C VAL A 271 -70.77 -23.50 94.93
N GLY A 272 -70.95 -22.78 96.06
CA GLY A 272 -70.34 -23.01 97.39
C GLY A 272 -68.80 -22.89 97.57
N GLU A 273 -68.27 -22.77 98.78
CA GLU A 273 -68.79 -22.31 100.09
C GLU A 273 -67.53 -22.02 100.96
N GLN A 274 -67.65 -21.19 102.02
CA GLN A 274 -66.69 -20.88 103.10
C GLN A 274 -65.42 -21.75 103.24
N LYS A 275 -64.25 -21.21 103.64
CA LYS A 275 -64.03 -20.66 105.00
C LYS A 275 -62.61 -20.10 105.19
N ASN A 276 -62.46 -19.06 106.00
CA ASN A 276 -61.19 -18.60 106.58
C ASN A 276 -61.27 -18.73 108.12
N PRO A 277 -60.19 -19.12 108.81
CA PRO A 277 -59.54 -18.19 109.77
C PRO A 277 -58.00 -18.24 109.64
N ALA A 278 -57.29 -17.11 109.66
CA ALA A 278 -56.91 -16.33 110.85
C ALA A 278 -56.16 -17.15 111.92
N ASP A 279 -54.85 -16.88 112.07
CA ASP A 279 -54.16 -16.52 113.34
C ASP A 279 -52.61 -16.75 113.26
N ILE A 280 -51.77 -15.73 113.60
CA ILE A 280 -50.90 -15.64 114.82
C ILE A 280 -49.57 -16.43 114.71
N TYR A 281 -48.35 -15.89 114.96
CA TYR A 281 -47.91 -14.60 115.54
C TYR A 281 -46.49 -14.14 115.07
N LEU A 282 -46.24 -12.82 115.19
CA LEU A 282 -45.01 -12.14 115.68
C LEU A 282 -43.60 -12.79 115.58
N GLY A 283 -42.65 -12.05 114.98
CA GLY A 283 -41.21 -12.31 115.05
C GLY A 283 -40.37 -11.11 114.56
N ASN A 284 -39.69 -10.41 115.49
CA ASN A 284 -39.02 -9.11 115.29
C ASN A 284 -37.66 -9.15 114.58
N SER A 285 -37.15 -7.93 114.31
CA SER A 285 -35.75 -7.52 114.07
C SER A 285 -35.18 -7.75 112.66
N VAL A 286 -34.89 -6.69 111.88
CA VAL A 286 -33.87 -5.60 112.03
C VAL A 286 -32.59 -5.94 111.24
N ASP A 287 -32.44 -5.18 110.15
CA ASP A 287 -31.23 -4.59 109.58
C ASP A 287 -30.05 -5.44 109.04
N THR A 288 -29.87 -5.28 107.72
CA THR A 288 -28.68 -4.62 107.11
C THR A 288 -27.53 -5.47 106.54
N THR A 289 -27.36 -5.29 105.21
CA THR A 289 -26.18 -5.55 104.36
C THR A 289 -25.60 -6.97 104.24
N ARG A 290 -25.86 -7.63 103.11
CA ARG A 290 -24.87 -7.71 101.99
C ARG A 290 -25.42 -8.39 100.71
N ALA A 291 -25.09 -7.79 99.57
CA ALA A 291 -24.80 -8.38 98.25
C ALA A 291 -25.56 -9.61 97.70
N SER A 292 -26.29 -9.39 96.59
CA SER A 292 -26.38 -10.21 95.35
C SER A 292 -27.61 -9.72 94.55
N THR A 293 -27.62 -9.45 93.24
CA THR A 293 -26.80 -9.89 92.09
C THR A 293 -26.91 -11.38 91.75
N PHE A 294 -28.06 -12.00 92.03
CA PHE A 294 -28.33 -13.41 91.70
C PHE A 294 -29.55 -13.66 90.78
N GLY A 295 -30.20 -12.61 90.26
CA GLY A 295 -31.39 -12.74 89.39
C GLY A 295 -31.24 -12.25 87.94
N THR A 296 -30.22 -11.43 87.65
CA THR A 296 -30.04 -10.83 86.31
C THR A 296 -29.07 -11.63 85.42
N MET A 297 -28.19 -12.46 86.00
CA MET A 297 -27.24 -13.27 85.22
C MET A 297 -27.95 -14.42 84.49
N ASP A 298 -28.76 -15.21 85.19
CA ASP A 298 -29.51 -16.34 84.62
C ASP A 298 -30.44 -15.94 83.47
N TYR A 299 -31.09 -14.76 83.56
CA TYR A 299 -31.93 -14.27 82.47
C TYR A 299 -31.12 -13.88 81.24
N VAL A 300 -29.93 -13.29 81.43
CA VAL A 300 -29.01 -12.96 80.34
C VAL A 300 -28.41 -14.24 79.74
N GLU A 301 -27.99 -15.22 80.54
CA GLU A 301 -27.51 -16.51 80.04
C GLU A 301 -28.60 -17.28 79.30
N GLN A 302 -29.83 -17.36 79.81
CA GLN A 302 -30.93 -18.01 79.08
C GLN A 302 -31.31 -17.28 77.79
N ARG A 303 -31.16 -15.94 77.73
CA ARG A 303 -31.39 -15.18 76.50
C ARG A 303 -30.25 -15.38 75.51
N MET A 304 -28.99 -15.34 75.94
CA MET A 304 -27.83 -15.62 75.08
C MET A 304 -27.82 -17.08 74.61
N ALA A 305 -28.24 -18.03 75.44
CA ALA A 305 -28.44 -19.43 75.04
C ALA A 305 -29.57 -19.58 74.00
N LYS A 306 -30.66 -18.80 74.09
CA LYS A 306 -31.71 -18.76 73.05
C LYS A 306 -31.30 -18.02 71.78
N GLU A 307 -30.46 -16.99 71.88
CA GLU A 307 -29.91 -16.28 70.72
C GLU A 307 -28.84 -17.14 70.00
N ALA A 308 -28.07 -17.95 70.74
CA ALA A 308 -27.09 -18.91 70.21
C ALA A 308 -27.71 -20.24 69.74
N ALA A 309 -28.85 -20.65 70.30
CA ALA A 309 -29.62 -21.82 69.86
C ALA A 309 -30.65 -21.51 68.76
N ARG A 310 -30.80 -20.25 68.35
CA ARG A 310 -31.41 -19.94 67.06
C ARG A 310 -30.45 -20.43 65.97
N PRO A 311 -30.88 -21.29 65.02
CA PRO A 311 -30.07 -21.50 63.82
C PRO A 311 -29.86 -20.14 63.15
N PRO A 312 -28.65 -19.84 62.63
CA PRO A 312 -28.41 -18.60 61.92
C PRO A 312 -29.43 -18.50 60.78
N ILE A 313 -30.19 -17.40 60.75
CA ILE A 313 -31.22 -17.15 59.73
C ILE A 313 -30.55 -17.27 58.37
N ASP A 314 -30.88 -18.37 57.70
CA ASP A 314 -30.49 -18.77 56.36
C ASP A 314 -29.36 -17.93 55.76
N ALA A 315 -28.14 -18.22 56.21
CA ALA A 315 -27.00 -18.26 55.30
C ALA A 315 -27.25 -19.42 54.31
N GLU A 316 -28.33 -19.28 53.54
CA GLU A 316 -28.71 -20.13 52.44
C GLU A 316 -27.50 -20.10 51.52
N VAL A 317 -26.71 -21.18 51.54
CA VAL A 317 -25.69 -21.43 50.53
C VAL A 317 -26.47 -21.68 49.27
N LYS A 318 -26.93 -20.59 48.65
CA LYS A 318 -27.70 -20.59 47.41
C LYS A 318 -26.91 -21.46 46.48
N PRO A 319 -27.43 -22.65 46.11
CA PRO A 319 -26.63 -23.60 45.37
C PRO A 319 -26.13 -22.87 44.14
N PHE A 320 -24.83 -22.97 43.82
CA PHE A 320 -24.24 -22.21 42.71
C PHE A 320 -25.08 -22.33 41.41
N LEU A 321 -25.79 -23.46 41.30
CA LEU A 321 -26.85 -23.82 40.36
C LEU A 321 -28.27 -23.24 40.65
N THR A 322 -28.44 -22.02 41.16
CA THR A 322 -29.79 -21.41 41.20
C THR A 322 -30.35 -21.29 39.77
N PRO A 323 -31.67 -21.43 39.53
CA PRO A 323 -32.22 -21.37 38.17
C PRO A 323 -31.91 -20.04 37.45
N ILE A 324 -31.79 -18.95 38.21
CA ILE A 324 -31.33 -17.65 37.72
C ILE A 324 -29.86 -17.71 37.28
N ASN A 325 -28.96 -18.29 38.08
CA ASN A 325 -27.55 -18.42 37.70
C ASN A 325 -27.35 -19.35 36.49
N VAL A 326 -28.15 -20.41 36.35
CA VAL A 326 -28.12 -21.29 35.17
C VAL A 326 -28.56 -20.53 33.92
N PHE A 327 -29.61 -19.73 34.00
CA PHE A 327 -30.06 -18.88 32.90
C PHE A 327 -29.00 -17.82 32.52
N LEU A 328 -28.38 -17.17 33.51
CA LEU A 328 -27.30 -16.20 33.28
C LEU A 328 -26.04 -16.86 32.69
N LEU A 329 -25.68 -18.07 33.13
CA LEU A 329 -24.54 -18.82 32.59
C LEU A 329 -24.82 -19.32 31.17
N PHE A 330 -26.05 -19.74 30.86
CA PHE A 330 -26.48 -20.04 29.49
C PHE A 330 -26.39 -18.79 28.60
N LEU A 331 -26.87 -17.64 29.06
CA LEU A 331 -26.80 -16.38 28.30
C LEU A 331 -25.35 -15.90 28.12
N LEU A 332 -24.49 -16.09 29.14
CA LEU A 332 -23.05 -15.82 29.05
C LEU A 332 -22.38 -16.73 28.01
N ILE A 333 -22.65 -18.04 28.02
CA ILE A 333 -22.13 -18.98 27.02
C ILE A 333 -22.67 -18.67 25.63
N LEU A 334 -23.95 -18.29 25.49
CA LEU A 334 -24.57 -17.92 24.22
C LEU A 334 -23.94 -16.65 23.64
N THR A 335 -23.77 -15.61 24.45
CA THR A 335 -23.14 -14.35 24.02
C THR A 335 -21.65 -14.53 23.72
N MET A 336 -20.92 -15.31 24.53
CA MET A 336 -19.55 -15.75 24.26
C MET A 336 -19.46 -16.49 22.92
N TYR A 337 -20.35 -17.46 22.67
CA TYR A 337 -20.44 -18.21 21.42
C TYR A 337 -20.71 -17.30 20.21
N TYR A 338 -21.67 -16.36 20.29
CA TYR A 338 -21.92 -15.41 19.19
C TYR A 338 -20.78 -14.39 18.99
N ARG A 339 -20.02 -14.05 20.04
CA ARG A 339 -18.81 -13.20 19.94
C ARG A 339 -17.59 -13.92 19.37
N LEU A 340 -17.48 -15.23 19.59
CA LEU A 340 -16.37 -16.07 19.13
C LEU A 340 -16.68 -16.87 17.85
N ARG A 341 -17.88 -16.73 17.27
CA ARG A 341 -18.17 -17.25 15.92
C ARG A 341 -17.26 -16.54 14.92
N PRO A 342 -16.35 -17.24 14.22
CA PRO A 342 -15.53 -16.62 13.18
C PRO A 342 -16.44 -16.12 12.06
N THR A 343 -16.15 -14.93 11.54
CA THR A 343 -16.80 -14.42 10.34
C THR A 343 -16.55 -15.37 9.16
N PRO A 344 -17.56 -15.62 8.30
CA PRO A 344 -17.33 -16.38 7.08
C PRO A 344 -16.28 -15.65 6.24
N ARG A 345 -15.32 -16.40 5.67
CA ARG A 345 -14.25 -15.82 4.86
C ARG A 345 -14.89 -15.09 3.66
N PRO A 346 -14.48 -13.85 3.33
CA PRO A 346 -14.90 -13.21 2.10
C PRO A 346 -14.44 -14.09 0.93
N SER A 347 -15.40 -14.59 0.15
CA SER A 347 -15.09 -15.36 -1.05
C SER A 347 -14.49 -14.43 -2.09
N LEU A 348 -13.24 -14.67 -2.47
CA LEU A 348 -12.66 -14.00 -3.63
C LEU A 348 -13.54 -14.26 -4.86
N PRO A 349 -13.72 -13.27 -5.76
CA PRO A 349 -14.33 -13.56 -7.05
C PRO A 349 -13.51 -14.65 -7.74
N SER A 350 -14.19 -15.56 -8.46
CA SER A 350 -13.48 -16.54 -9.30
C SER A 350 -12.50 -15.79 -10.20
N PRO A 351 -11.25 -16.27 -10.39
CA PRO A 351 -10.42 -15.74 -11.44
C PRO A 351 -11.18 -15.78 -12.77
N PRO A 352 -11.01 -14.79 -13.65
CA PRO A 352 -11.60 -14.84 -14.98
C PRO A 352 -11.14 -16.14 -15.67
N PRO A 353 -12.01 -16.77 -16.49
CA PRO A 353 -11.62 -17.97 -17.21
C PRO A 353 -10.38 -17.68 -18.06
N ALA A 354 -9.42 -18.61 -18.08
CA ALA A 354 -8.22 -18.46 -18.88
C ALA A 354 -8.59 -18.18 -20.35
N LEU A 355 -8.05 -17.09 -20.89
CA LEU A 355 -8.25 -16.72 -22.27
C LEU A 355 -7.49 -17.70 -23.16
N VAL A 356 -8.22 -18.62 -23.76
CA VAL A 356 -7.72 -19.43 -24.87
C VAL A 356 -7.83 -18.57 -26.11
N PHE A 357 -6.68 -18.23 -26.72
CA PHE A 357 -6.67 -17.58 -28.04
C PHE A 357 -7.43 -18.46 -29.05
N ARG A 358 -8.37 -17.86 -29.78
CA ARG A 358 -9.23 -18.56 -30.73
C ARG A 358 -9.23 -17.88 -32.08
N THR A 359 -9.20 -18.70 -33.11
CA THR A 359 -9.41 -18.24 -34.47
C THR A 359 -10.91 -18.16 -34.74
N PHE A 360 -11.35 -17.01 -35.23
CA PHE A 360 -12.74 -16.72 -35.56
C PHE A 360 -12.88 -16.49 -37.07
N THR A 361 -13.94 -17.00 -37.67
CA THR A 361 -14.47 -16.51 -38.95
C THR A 361 -15.59 -15.49 -38.70
N PRO A 362 -15.96 -14.63 -39.67
CA PRO A 362 -17.06 -13.67 -39.52
C PRO A 362 -18.36 -14.31 -39.00
N ARG A 363 -18.71 -15.50 -39.49
CA ARG A 363 -19.86 -16.29 -38.99
C ARG A 363 -19.77 -16.67 -37.53
N THR A 364 -18.60 -17.10 -37.06
CA THR A 364 -18.39 -17.50 -35.66
C THR A 364 -18.27 -16.31 -34.71
N LEU A 365 -17.98 -15.11 -35.23
CA LEU A 365 -17.87 -13.88 -34.44
C LEU A 365 -19.25 -13.26 -34.14
N LEU A 366 -20.20 -13.33 -35.09
CA LEU A 366 -21.55 -12.75 -34.97
C LEU A 366 -22.35 -13.12 -33.70
N PRO A 367 -22.27 -14.34 -33.13
CA PRO A 367 -22.97 -14.67 -31.88
C PRO A 367 -22.47 -13.89 -30.65
N PHE A 368 -21.33 -13.21 -30.73
CA PHE A 368 -20.70 -12.44 -29.65
C PHE A 368 -21.07 -10.95 -29.74
N ASP A 369 -22.36 -10.66 -29.93
CA ASP A 369 -22.93 -9.32 -30.08
C ASP A 369 -23.43 -8.72 -28.74
N GLY A 370 -23.15 -9.37 -27.61
CA GLY A 370 -23.66 -8.98 -26.30
C GLY A 370 -25.13 -9.29 -26.02
N ARG A 371 -25.88 -9.88 -26.96
CA ARG A 371 -27.26 -10.33 -26.71
C ARG A 371 -27.27 -11.65 -25.95
N LYS A 372 -28.40 -11.99 -25.33
CA LYS A 372 -28.62 -13.22 -24.55
C LYS A 372 -27.64 -13.46 -23.37
N GLY A 373 -26.79 -12.50 -23.03
CA GLY A 373 -25.77 -12.64 -21.98
C GLY A 373 -24.41 -13.11 -22.49
N ASN A 374 -24.22 -13.24 -23.80
CA ASN A 374 -22.92 -13.50 -24.41
C ASN A 374 -21.95 -12.32 -24.16
N PRO A 375 -20.62 -12.55 -24.20
CA PRO A 375 -19.65 -11.47 -24.25
C PRO A 375 -19.78 -10.67 -25.56
N VAL A 376 -19.17 -9.48 -25.60
CA VAL A 376 -19.14 -8.62 -26.78
C VAL A 376 -17.75 -8.68 -27.39
N TYR A 377 -17.62 -9.24 -28.58
CA TYR A 377 -16.36 -9.29 -29.31
C TYR A 377 -16.40 -8.37 -30.53
N LEU A 378 -15.22 -7.86 -30.89
CA LEU A 378 -15.05 -6.99 -32.05
C LEU A 378 -13.74 -7.30 -32.76
N ALA A 379 -13.73 -7.31 -34.10
CA ALA A 379 -12.48 -7.38 -34.85
C ALA A 379 -12.02 -6.00 -35.35
N VAL A 380 -10.70 -5.76 -35.25
CA VAL A 380 -9.99 -4.58 -35.79
C VAL A 380 -8.65 -5.08 -36.37
N ARG A 381 -8.38 -4.75 -37.64
CA ARG A 381 -7.21 -5.20 -38.43
C ARG A 381 -6.93 -6.71 -38.37
N GLY A 382 -7.98 -7.51 -38.26
CA GLY A 382 -7.88 -8.97 -38.15
C GLY A 382 -7.54 -9.49 -36.75
N GLN A 383 -7.32 -8.64 -35.74
CA GLN A 383 -7.30 -9.05 -34.33
C GLN A 383 -8.71 -8.98 -33.73
N VAL A 384 -9.05 -9.88 -32.80
CA VAL A 384 -10.35 -9.90 -32.10
C VAL A 384 -10.17 -9.51 -30.63
N PHE A 385 -10.94 -8.53 -30.16
CA PHE A 385 -10.87 -7.95 -28.82
C PHE A 385 -12.13 -8.26 -27.98
N ASP A 386 -11.95 -8.50 -26.68
CA ASP A 386 -13.06 -8.57 -25.72
C ASP A 386 -13.46 -7.19 -25.22
N VAL A 387 -14.51 -6.64 -25.85
CA VAL A 387 -15.10 -5.35 -25.48
C VAL A 387 -16.27 -5.49 -24.50
N SER A 388 -16.43 -6.64 -23.83
CA SER A 388 -17.42 -6.84 -22.76
C SER A 388 -17.31 -5.83 -21.60
N PRO A 389 -16.12 -5.35 -21.17
CA PRO A 389 -16.03 -4.23 -20.22
C PRO A 389 -16.64 -2.93 -20.75
N GLY A 390 -16.64 -2.77 -22.08
CA GLY A 390 -17.24 -1.65 -22.83
C GLY A 390 -18.69 -1.87 -23.25
N ARG A 391 -19.44 -2.83 -22.66
CA ARG A 391 -20.81 -3.20 -23.08
C ARG A 391 -21.82 -2.04 -23.14
N ASN A 392 -21.59 -0.94 -22.44
CA ASN A 392 -22.44 0.26 -22.57
C ASN A 392 -22.31 0.96 -23.95
N PHE A 393 -21.20 0.74 -24.66
CA PHE A 393 -20.90 1.33 -25.96
C PHE A 393 -21.17 0.37 -27.11
N TYR A 394 -20.67 -0.86 -27.00
CA TYR A 394 -20.74 -1.90 -28.05
C TYR A 394 -21.84 -2.94 -27.81
N GLY A 395 -22.44 -2.99 -26.62
CA GLY A 395 -23.55 -3.91 -26.34
C GLY A 395 -24.87 -3.43 -26.96
N PRO A 396 -25.91 -4.29 -26.94
CA PRO A 396 -27.19 -3.98 -27.58
C PRO A 396 -27.82 -2.69 -27.02
N GLY A 397 -28.02 -1.70 -27.88
CA GLY A 397 -28.55 -0.37 -27.55
C GLY A 397 -27.50 0.70 -27.29
N GLY A 398 -26.20 0.37 -27.33
CA GLY A 398 -25.11 1.35 -27.32
C GLY A 398 -24.90 2.02 -28.70
N PRO A 399 -24.20 3.17 -28.76
CA PRO A 399 -23.94 3.90 -30.01
C PRO A 399 -23.11 3.12 -31.03
N TYR A 400 -22.32 2.14 -30.59
CA TYR A 400 -21.40 1.35 -31.42
C TYR A 400 -21.82 -0.13 -31.48
N ALA A 401 -23.11 -0.41 -31.24
CA ALA A 401 -23.67 -1.76 -31.25
C ALA A 401 -23.74 -2.39 -32.66
N ASN A 402 -23.61 -1.58 -33.71
CA ASN A 402 -23.54 -1.99 -35.11
C ASN A 402 -22.28 -2.83 -35.41
N PHE A 403 -21.19 -2.56 -34.69
CA PHE A 403 -19.91 -3.23 -34.84
C PHE A 403 -19.83 -4.57 -34.08
N ALA A 404 -20.68 -4.79 -33.08
CA ALA A 404 -20.63 -5.98 -32.22
C ALA A 404 -20.74 -7.29 -33.02
N GLY A 405 -19.79 -8.21 -32.79
CA GLY A 405 -19.72 -9.49 -33.50
C GLY A 405 -19.23 -9.41 -34.96
N ARG A 406 -18.65 -8.27 -35.40
CA ARG A 406 -18.20 -8.05 -36.79
C ARG A 406 -16.77 -7.51 -36.86
N ASP A 407 -16.27 -7.34 -38.08
CA ASP A 407 -15.11 -6.50 -38.35
C ASP A 407 -15.55 -5.03 -38.45
N ALA A 408 -14.90 -4.17 -37.66
CA ALA A 408 -15.14 -2.72 -37.68
C ALA A 408 -13.98 -1.92 -38.30
N SER A 409 -12.96 -2.58 -38.84
CA SER A 409 -11.76 -1.93 -39.39
C SER A 409 -12.09 -0.78 -40.35
N ARG A 410 -12.95 -1.03 -41.36
CA ARG A 410 -13.38 0.00 -42.32
C ARG A 410 -14.27 1.08 -41.69
N GLY A 411 -15.18 0.71 -40.79
CA GLY A 411 -16.06 1.66 -40.09
C GLY A 411 -15.31 2.61 -39.15
N LEU A 412 -14.31 2.11 -38.43
CA LEU A 412 -13.43 2.90 -37.56
C LEU A 412 -12.46 3.78 -38.35
N ALA A 413 -11.94 3.30 -39.48
CA ALA A 413 -11.08 4.09 -40.37
C ALA A 413 -11.82 5.28 -40.99
N LEU A 414 -13.06 5.06 -41.46
CA LEU A 414 -13.90 6.09 -42.10
C LEU A 414 -14.71 6.94 -41.10
N GLY A 415 -14.72 6.57 -39.81
CA GLY A 415 -15.59 7.18 -38.79
C GLY A 415 -17.10 7.03 -39.06
N SER A 416 -17.51 6.08 -39.90
CA SER A 416 -18.91 5.83 -40.25
C SER A 416 -19.47 4.61 -39.51
N PHE A 417 -20.75 4.71 -39.12
CA PHE A 417 -21.52 3.66 -38.47
C PHE A 417 -22.55 3.01 -39.40
N ASP A 418 -22.54 3.38 -40.68
CA ASP A 418 -23.52 2.94 -41.67
C ASP A 418 -23.46 1.43 -41.89
N GLU A 419 -24.62 0.79 -42.09
CA GLU A 419 -24.69 -0.64 -42.41
C GLU A 419 -24.00 -0.97 -43.74
N GLU A 420 -23.65 0.04 -44.53
CA GLU A 420 -22.91 -0.11 -45.78
C GLU A 420 -21.41 -0.35 -45.63
N VAL A 421 -20.79 0.13 -44.54
CA VAL A 421 -19.35 -0.05 -44.25
C VAL A 421 -19.06 -1.28 -43.39
N LEU A 422 -20.10 -2.00 -42.96
CA LEU A 422 -19.99 -3.28 -42.25
C LEU A 422 -19.77 -4.44 -43.21
N THR A 423 -19.17 -5.53 -42.72
CA THR A 423 -19.03 -6.79 -43.47
C THR A 423 -20.41 -7.33 -43.87
N LYS A 424 -20.80 -7.14 -45.13
CA LYS A 424 -22.10 -7.60 -45.67
C LYS A 424 -22.09 -9.08 -46.04
N ASP A 425 -21.00 -9.51 -46.66
CA ASP A 425 -20.75 -10.91 -46.97
C ASP A 425 -19.99 -11.56 -45.80
N LEU A 426 -20.52 -12.68 -45.31
CA LEU A 426 -20.00 -13.43 -44.17
C LEU A 426 -19.22 -14.68 -44.61
N ASP A 427 -19.33 -15.03 -45.89
CA ASP A 427 -18.71 -16.17 -46.57
C ASP A 427 -17.67 -15.74 -47.62
N GLY A 428 -17.68 -14.45 -48.00
CA GLY A 428 -16.72 -13.83 -48.90
C GLY A 428 -15.32 -13.64 -48.32
N PRO A 429 -14.38 -13.10 -49.11
CA PRO A 429 -13.06 -12.71 -48.63
C PRO A 429 -13.18 -11.66 -47.53
N LEU A 430 -12.18 -11.61 -46.63
CA LEU A 430 -12.08 -10.53 -45.65
C LEU A 430 -11.91 -9.18 -46.35
N ASP A 431 -12.19 -8.10 -45.62
CA ASP A 431 -12.01 -6.76 -46.15
C ASP A 431 -10.50 -6.44 -46.22
N ASP A 432 -9.93 -6.47 -47.42
CA ASP A 432 -8.52 -6.16 -47.70
C ASP A 432 -8.12 -4.72 -47.32
N LEU A 433 -9.08 -3.87 -46.92
CA LEU A 433 -8.90 -2.44 -46.62
C LEU A 433 -8.35 -1.60 -47.79
N SER A 434 -8.22 -2.22 -48.97
CA SER A 434 -7.82 -1.55 -50.20
C SER A 434 -8.81 -0.45 -50.58
N GLY A 435 -8.29 0.76 -50.76
CA GLY A 435 -9.08 1.96 -51.02
C GLY A 435 -9.20 2.94 -49.84
N LEU A 436 -8.63 2.63 -48.66
CA LEU A 436 -8.42 3.63 -47.61
C LEU A 436 -7.22 4.55 -47.94
N GLY A 437 -7.34 5.84 -47.64
CA GLY A 437 -6.27 6.83 -47.72
C GLY A 437 -5.27 6.76 -46.55
N GLU A 438 -4.18 7.53 -46.61
CA GLU A 438 -3.16 7.55 -45.55
C GLU A 438 -3.72 8.05 -44.21
N GLU A 439 -4.57 9.08 -44.22
CA GLU A 439 -5.25 9.63 -43.02
C GLU A 439 -6.18 8.59 -42.37
N GLU A 440 -6.96 7.85 -43.16
CA GLU A 440 -7.90 6.83 -42.70
C GLU A 440 -7.16 5.61 -42.12
N MET A 441 -6.02 5.25 -42.74
CA MET A 441 -5.12 4.22 -42.23
C MET A 441 -4.40 4.65 -40.95
N GLU A 442 -4.08 5.94 -40.77
CA GLU A 442 -3.54 6.48 -39.54
C GLU A 442 -4.59 6.49 -38.41
N ALA A 443 -5.82 6.91 -38.71
CA ALA A 443 -6.95 6.82 -37.80
C ALA A 443 -7.18 5.37 -37.34
N LEU A 444 -7.10 4.39 -38.27
CA LEU A 444 -7.24 2.97 -37.95
C LEU A 444 -6.11 2.44 -37.05
N ARG A 445 -4.84 2.82 -37.29
CA ARG A 445 -3.72 2.47 -36.40
C ARG A 445 -3.92 3.06 -35.00
N GLY A 446 -4.34 4.32 -34.90
CA GLY A 446 -4.67 4.94 -33.62
C GLY A 446 -5.90 4.34 -32.93
N TRP A 447 -6.77 3.62 -33.65
CA TRP A 447 -7.84 2.82 -33.03
C TRP A 447 -7.30 1.47 -32.53
N GLU A 448 -6.50 0.76 -33.32
CA GLU A 448 -5.85 -0.50 -32.95
C GLU A 448 -5.08 -0.37 -31.62
N GLU A 449 -4.18 0.63 -31.51
CA GLU A 449 -3.40 0.91 -30.29
C GLU A 449 -4.29 1.14 -29.05
N ARG A 450 -5.35 1.94 -29.19
CA ARG A 450 -6.33 2.20 -28.10
C ARG A 450 -7.15 0.97 -27.73
N PHE A 451 -7.30 0.01 -28.62
CA PHE A 451 -7.97 -1.25 -28.34
C PHE A 451 -7.02 -2.26 -27.68
N GLU A 452 -5.76 -2.31 -28.09
CA GLU A 452 -4.69 -3.10 -27.43
C GLU A 452 -4.40 -2.62 -26.00
N GLU A 453 -4.39 -1.31 -25.74
CA GLU A 453 -4.20 -0.77 -24.37
C GLU A 453 -5.38 -1.11 -23.43
N LYS A 454 -6.61 -1.13 -23.98
CA LYS A 454 -7.85 -1.09 -23.18
C LYS A 454 -8.60 -2.41 -23.09
N TYR A 455 -8.44 -3.30 -24.06
CA TYR A 455 -9.20 -4.54 -24.20
C TYR A 455 -8.27 -5.73 -24.42
N LEU A 456 -8.70 -6.91 -23.99
CA LEU A 456 -7.91 -8.13 -24.11
C LEU A 456 -8.09 -8.73 -25.51
N VAL A 457 -6.98 -9.03 -26.19
CA VAL A 457 -6.99 -9.80 -27.45
C VAL A 457 -7.42 -11.24 -27.15
N VAL A 458 -8.53 -11.69 -27.75
CA VAL A 458 -9.06 -13.05 -27.62
C VAL A 458 -8.70 -13.94 -28.82
N GLY A 459 -8.12 -13.38 -29.87
CA GLY A 459 -7.58 -14.14 -31.00
C GLY A 459 -7.59 -13.38 -32.32
N LYS A 460 -7.73 -14.12 -33.43
CA LYS A 460 -7.58 -13.59 -34.80
C LYS A 460 -8.84 -13.85 -35.62
N LEU A 461 -9.23 -12.89 -36.47
CA LEU A 461 -10.24 -13.05 -37.50
C LEU A 461 -9.56 -13.54 -38.80
N VAL A 462 -10.09 -14.61 -39.38
CA VAL A 462 -9.61 -15.21 -40.64
C VAL A 462 -10.76 -15.43 -41.62
N GLN A 463 -10.45 -15.55 -42.90
CA GLN A 463 -11.45 -15.84 -43.94
C GLN A 463 -11.91 -17.30 -43.90
N VAL A 464 -13.11 -17.56 -44.42
CA VAL A 464 -13.69 -18.91 -44.47
C VAL A 464 -12.89 -19.76 -45.46
N GLY A 465 -12.11 -20.72 -44.95
CA GLY A 465 -11.30 -21.64 -45.75
C GLY A 465 -9.80 -21.34 -45.80
N GLU A 466 -9.32 -20.34 -45.04
CA GLU A 466 -7.89 -20.20 -44.73
C GLU A 466 -7.43 -21.41 -43.89
N GLU A 467 -6.22 -21.90 -44.13
CA GLU A 467 -5.63 -23.05 -43.43
C GLU A 467 -4.75 -22.53 -42.29
N GLU A 468 -5.08 -22.89 -41.05
CA GLU A 468 -4.34 -22.43 -39.88
C GLU A 468 -3.16 -23.35 -39.58
N GLU A 469 -1.95 -22.77 -39.60
CA GLU A 469 -0.72 -23.40 -39.14
C GLU A 469 -0.65 -23.32 -37.60
N VAL A 470 -1.22 -24.31 -36.90
CA VAL A 470 -1.24 -24.33 -35.43
C VAL A 470 0.19 -24.54 -34.90
N ARG A 471 0.87 -23.46 -34.52
CA ARG A 471 2.20 -23.53 -33.90
C ARG A 471 2.13 -23.77 -32.39
N GLY A 472 2.94 -24.72 -31.94
CA GLY A 472 3.18 -24.98 -30.52
C GLY A 472 3.99 -23.88 -29.83
N PRO A 473 4.12 -23.94 -28.49
CA PRO A 473 4.93 -23.01 -27.71
C PRO A 473 6.42 -23.00 -28.13
N ASP A 474 6.89 -24.10 -28.74
CA ASP A 474 8.25 -24.27 -29.22
C ASP A 474 8.42 -23.89 -30.71
N GLY A 475 7.37 -23.37 -31.35
CA GLY A 475 7.37 -22.94 -32.76
C GLY A 475 7.15 -24.05 -33.79
N GLU A 476 6.97 -25.31 -33.37
CA GLU A 476 6.71 -26.46 -34.24
C GLU A 476 5.24 -26.51 -34.70
N ILE A 477 4.99 -26.95 -35.93
CA ILE A 477 3.64 -27.05 -36.52
C ILE A 477 2.96 -28.34 -36.02
N ILE A 478 1.83 -28.20 -35.33
CA ILE A 478 1.14 -29.31 -34.67
C ILE A 478 0.07 -29.95 -35.57
N GLU A 479 -0.77 -29.15 -36.24
CA GLU A 479 -1.87 -29.64 -37.07
C GLU A 479 -2.28 -28.61 -38.14
N GLU A 480 -2.54 -29.06 -39.37
CA GLU A 480 -3.18 -28.25 -40.44
C GLU A 480 -4.71 -28.37 -40.32
N VAL A 481 -5.36 -27.38 -39.70
CA VAL A 481 -6.82 -27.42 -39.50
C VAL A 481 -7.52 -26.57 -40.55
N LYS A 482 -8.17 -27.22 -41.52
CA LYS A 482 -9.02 -26.53 -42.51
C LYS A 482 -10.33 -26.07 -41.88
N ILE A 483 -10.46 -24.76 -41.66
CA ILE A 483 -11.63 -24.15 -41.02
C ILE A 483 -12.84 -24.21 -41.96
N LYS A 484 -13.88 -24.95 -41.55
CA LYS A 484 -15.18 -25.03 -42.24
C LYS A 484 -16.14 -24.00 -41.62
N GLY A 485 -16.82 -23.21 -42.47
CA GLY A 485 -17.79 -22.16 -42.08
C GLY A 485 -19.22 -22.64 -41.86
#